data_AF-D7L9W9-F1
#
_entry.id   AF-D7L9W9-F1
#
_cell.length_a   1.000
_cell.length_b   1.000
_cell.length_c   1.000
_cell.angle_alpha   90.00
_cell.angle_beta   90.00
_cell.angle_gamma   90.00
#
_symmetry.space_group_name_H-M   'P 1'
#
loop_
_entity.id
_entity.type
_entity.pdbx_description
1 polymer ?
#
loop_
_entity_poly.entity_id
_entity_poly.type
_entity_poly.pdbx_seq_one_letter_code
_entity_poly.pdbx_strand_id
1 'polypeptide(L)'
;MTVKSSLIDPDGGELVELIVPESEIGAKRAESETMPKVKLTKIDLEWVHVISEGWASPLKGFMREDEYLQSLHFNSLRLKNGTFVNMSLPIVLAIDEETKEQIGSSKNVALVSPQGDIIGSLRSVEIYNLEN
;
A
#
# COMPACT_ATOMS: atom_id res chain seq x y z
N MET A 1 -21.17 24.64 -28.21
CA MET A 1 -20.47 24.35 -26.95
C MET A 1 -20.43 22.85 -26.80
N THR A 2 -19.32 22.22 -27.18
CA THR A 2 -19.21 20.75 -27.16
C THR A 2 -18.81 20.32 -25.77
N VAL A 3 -19.79 19.90 -24.97
CA VAL A 3 -19.52 19.26 -23.68
C VAL A 3 -18.93 17.89 -24.00
N LYS A 4 -17.60 17.76 -23.92
CA LYS A 4 -16.96 16.45 -23.88
C LYS A 4 -17.32 15.85 -22.52
N SER A 5 -18.17 14.82 -22.53
CA SER A 5 -18.36 13.94 -21.38
C SER A 5 -17.13 13.04 -21.28
N SER A 6 -15.99 13.58 -20.84
CA SER A 6 -14.86 12.75 -20.41
C SER A 6 -15.18 12.15 -19.05
N LEU A 7 -14.67 10.95 -18.79
CA LEU A 7 -14.68 10.36 -17.44
C LEU A 7 -13.98 11.32 -16.46
N ILE A 8 -14.33 11.25 -15.18
CA ILE A 8 -13.62 12.00 -14.15
C ILE A 8 -12.18 11.51 -14.04
N ASP A 9 -11.25 12.41 -13.76
CA ASP A 9 -9.87 12.04 -13.51
C ASP A 9 -9.72 11.42 -12.10
N PRO A 10 -8.81 10.45 -11.90
CA PRO A 10 -8.49 9.91 -10.58
C PRO A 10 -7.94 10.98 -9.63
N ASP A 11 -8.10 10.75 -8.33
CA ASP A 11 -7.48 11.58 -7.29
C ASP A 11 -5.95 11.59 -7.44
N GLY A 12 -5.37 12.80 -7.48
CA GLY A 12 -3.94 12.99 -7.78
C GLY A 12 -3.59 13.08 -9.26
N GLY A 13 -4.58 12.94 -10.15
CA GLY A 13 -4.45 13.15 -11.60
C GLY A 13 -4.09 11.91 -12.42
N GLU A 14 -3.75 10.79 -11.77
CA GLU A 14 -3.41 9.52 -12.43
C GLU A 14 -3.80 8.34 -11.52
N LEU A 15 -4.24 7.24 -12.14
CA LEU A 15 -4.52 5.99 -11.44
C LEU A 15 -3.20 5.33 -11.04
N VAL A 16 -3.04 5.01 -9.75
CA VAL A 16 -1.86 4.32 -9.24
C VAL A 16 -2.14 2.81 -9.18
N GLU A 17 -1.82 2.10 -10.26
CA GLU A 17 -1.83 0.63 -10.29
C GLU A 17 -0.49 0.08 -9.78
N LEU A 18 -0.53 -0.93 -8.91
CA LEU A 18 0.66 -1.52 -8.29
C LEU A 18 0.85 -3.00 -8.67
N ILE A 19 0.20 -3.44 -9.72
CA ILE A 19 0.38 -4.77 -10.30
C ILE A 19 1.69 -4.77 -11.10
N VAL A 20 2.54 -5.76 -10.81
CA VAL A 20 3.80 -5.95 -11.53
C VAL A 20 3.49 -6.43 -12.95
N PRO A 21 4.10 -5.84 -14.00
CA PRO A 21 3.95 -6.32 -15.38
C PRO A 21 4.35 -7.79 -15.52
N GLU A 22 3.65 -8.55 -16.37
CA GLU A 22 3.83 -10.00 -16.53
C GLU A 22 5.29 -10.40 -16.79
N SER A 23 6.00 -9.60 -17.59
CA SER A 23 7.42 -9.79 -17.92
C SER A 23 8.36 -9.72 -16.71
N GLU A 24 7.96 -9.06 -15.63
CA GLU A 24 8.78 -8.84 -14.43
C GLU A 24 8.39 -9.75 -13.25
N ILE A 25 7.25 -10.43 -13.31
CA ILE A 25 6.73 -11.26 -12.20
C ILE A 25 7.76 -12.28 -11.72
N GLY A 26 8.42 -12.99 -12.64
CA GLY A 26 9.42 -13.99 -12.29
C GLY A 26 10.59 -13.41 -11.49
N ALA A 27 11.11 -12.26 -11.92
CA ALA A 27 12.21 -11.58 -11.24
C ALA A 27 11.77 -11.03 -9.87
N LYS A 28 10.60 -10.40 -9.79
CA LYS A 28 10.06 -9.85 -8.52
C LYS A 28 9.72 -10.94 -7.52
N ARG A 29 9.22 -12.10 -7.98
CA ARG A 29 8.97 -13.26 -7.12
C ARG A 29 10.28 -13.80 -6.54
N ALA A 30 11.28 -14.06 -7.38
CA ALA A 30 12.58 -14.56 -6.93
C ALA A 30 13.27 -13.59 -5.94
N GLU A 31 13.16 -12.28 -6.18
CA GLU A 31 13.65 -11.27 -5.23
C GLU A 31 12.92 -11.36 -3.88
N SER A 32 11.60 -11.48 -3.91
CA SER A 32 10.74 -11.52 -2.72
C SER A 32 10.96 -12.77 -1.86
N GLU A 33 11.39 -13.89 -2.44
CA GLU A 33 11.70 -15.12 -1.70
C GLU A 33 12.79 -14.93 -0.64
N THR A 34 13.72 -13.99 -0.89
CA THR A 34 14.86 -13.68 0.00
C THR A 34 14.53 -12.68 1.12
N MET A 35 13.34 -12.07 1.07
CA MET A 35 12.92 -11.06 2.06
C MET A 35 12.31 -11.72 3.30
N PRO A 36 12.33 -11.03 4.46
CA PRO A 36 11.45 -11.36 5.57
C PRO A 36 9.99 -11.39 5.10
N LYS A 37 9.24 -12.37 5.61
CA LYS A 37 7.88 -12.65 5.17
C LYS A 37 6.89 -12.12 6.20
N VAL A 38 5.93 -11.31 5.76
CA VAL A 38 4.79 -10.88 6.57
C VAL A 38 3.57 -11.66 6.10
N LYS A 39 3.00 -12.47 7.01
CA LYS A 39 1.81 -13.25 6.71
C LYS A 39 0.57 -12.36 6.83
N LEU A 40 -0.21 -12.32 5.77
CA LEU A 40 -1.45 -11.57 5.69
C LEU A 40 -2.59 -12.35 6.31
N THR A 41 -3.48 -11.64 6.99
CA THR A 41 -4.84 -12.12 7.25
C THR A 41 -5.69 -12.02 5.99
N LYS A 42 -6.93 -12.52 6.05
CA LYS A 42 -7.88 -12.36 4.94
C LYS A 42 -8.19 -10.88 4.67
N ILE A 43 -8.34 -10.08 5.72
CA ILE A 43 -8.67 -8.65 5.59
C ILE A 43 -7.49 -7.89 4.98
N ASP A 44 -6.26 -8.21 5.38
CA ASP A 44 -5.08 -7.57 4.80
C ASP A 44 -4.94 -7.88 3.30
N LEU A 45 -5.26 -9.11 2.89
CA LEU A 45 -5.28 -9.49 1.48
C LEU A 45 -6.32 -8.69 0.68
N GLU A 46 -7.51 -8.45 1.24
CA GLU A 46 -8.53 -7.60 0.63
C GLU A 46 -8.02 -6.15 0.47
N TRP A 47 -7.32 -5.61 1.47
CA TRP A 47 -6.67 -4.29 1.35
C TRP A 47 -5.56 -4.25 0.31
N VAL A 48 -4.79 -5.34 0.16
CA VAL A 48 -3.80 -5.44 -0.92
C VAL A 48 -4.48 -5.33 -2.29
N HIS A 49 -5.62 -6.00 -2.51
CA HIS A 49 -6.36 -5.86 -3.76
C HIS A 49 -6.80 -4.41 -4.01
N VAL A 50 -7.44 -3.77 -3.01
CA VAL A 50 -7.87 -2.37 -3.07
C VAL A 50 -6.72 -1.44 -3.49
N ILE A 51 -5.57 -1.58 -2.83
CA ILE A 51 -4.40 -0.77 -3.12
C ILE A 51 -3.82 -1.11 -4.51
N SER A 52 -3.75 -2.39 -4.87
CA SER A 52 -3.11 -2.84 -6.12
C SER A 52 -3.83 -2.38 -7.39
N GLU A 53 -5.16 -2.32 -7.34
CA GLU A 53 -6.02 -1.91 -8.46
C GLU A 53 -6.22 -0.38 -8.51
N GLY A 54 -5.62 0.37 -7.58
CA GLY A 54 -5.64 1.83 -7.58
C GLY A 54 -6.92 2.45 -7.01
N TRP A 55 -7.77 1.69 -6.30
CA TRP A 55 -8.98 2.22 -5.64
C TRP A 55 -8.67 3.31 -4.61
N ALA A 56 -7.49 3.23 -3.98
CA ALA A 56 -7.01 4.20 -3.02
C ALA A 56 -5.97 5.16 -3.60
N SER A 57 -5.99 5.39 -4.93
CA SER A 57 -5.13 6.39 -5.56
C SER A 57 -5.26 7.73 -4.81
N PRO A 58 -4.14 8.39 -4.47
CA PRO A 58 -2.78 8.20 -4.99
C PRO A 58 -1.84 7.37 -4.08
N LEU A 59 -2.36 6.56 -3.15
CA LEU A 59 -1.53 5.72 -2.29
C LEU A 59 -0.65 4.77 -3.11
N LYS A 60 0.57 4.54 -2.62
CA LYS A 60 1.59 3.68 -3.28
C LYS A 60 1.89 2.40 -2.48
N GLY A 61 1.02 2.07 -1.54
CA GLY A 61 1.17 1.00 -0.57
C GLY A 61 0.29 1.25 0.64
N PHE A 62 0.51 0.48 1.70
CA PHE A 62 -0.05 0.79 3.02
C PHE A 62 0.48 2.15 3.51
N MET A 63 -0.36 2.85 4.26
CA MET A 63 -0.06 4.19 4.75
C MET A 63 1.19 4.20 5.63
N ARG A 64 2.04 5.21 5.39
CA ARG A 64 3.09 5.62 6.33
C ARG A 64 2.49 6.40 7.51
N GLU A 65 3.30 6.69 8.52
CA GLU A 65 2.84 7.40 9.71
C GLU A 65 2.22 8.76 9.36
N ASP A 66 2.83 9.50 8.43
CA ASP A 66 2.35 10.81 8.00
C ASP A 66 1.01 10.72 7.25
N GLU A 67 0.84 9.73 6.37
CA GLU A 67 -0.41 9.46 5.65
C GLU A 67 -1.51 9.00 6.61
N TYR A 68 -1.17 8.13 7.57
CA TYR A 68 -2.08 7.63 8.60
C TYR A 68 -2.61 8.76 9.48
N LEU A 69 -1.72 9.61 10.02
CA LEU A 69 -2.10 10.75 10.86
C LEU A 69 -2.96 11.75 10.09
N GLN A 70 -2.66 11.99 8.81
CA GLN A 70 -3.48 12.87 7.98
C GLN A 70 -4.88 12.29 7.73
N SER A 71 -4.98 11.00 7.45
CA SER A 71 -6.27 10.31 7.29
C SER A 71 -7.09 10.39 8.58
N LEU A 72 -6.48 10.08 9.72
CA LEU A 72 -7.13 10.05 11.03
C LEU A 72 -7.64 11.43 11.47
N HIS A 73 -6.85 12.49 11.29
CA HIS A 73 -7.16 13.82 11.81
C HIS A 73 -7.89 14.72 10.82
N PHE A 74 -7.70 14.52 9.51
CA PHE A 74 -8.17 15.45 8.48
C PHE A 74 -9.02 14.79 7.40
N ASN A 75 -9.21 13.47 7.44
CA ASN A 75 -9.93 12.70 6.41
C ASN A 75 -9.41 12.98 4.98
N SER A 76 -8.12 13.31 4.85
CA SER A 76 -7.50 13.72 3.58
C SER A 76 -6.01 13.43 3.56
N LEU A 77 -5.42 13.42 2.36
CA LEU A 77 -3.97 13.40 2.16
C LEU A 77 -3.53 14.66 1.42
N ARG A 78 -2.45 15.28 1.88
CA ARG A 78 -1.78 16.38 1.18
C ARG A 78 -0.75 15.85 0.18
N LEU A 79 -0.93 16.17 -1.09
CA LEU A 79 -0.01 15.79 -2.15
C LEU A 79 1.18 16.76 -2.23
N LYS A 80 2.27 16.32 -2.89
CA LYS A 80 3.51 17.11 -3.04
C LYS A 80 3.31 18.46 -3.74
N ASN A 81 2.34 18.55 -4.63
CA ASN A 81 1.95 19.78 -5.33
C ASN A 81 1.10 20.72 -4.46
N GLY A 82 0.79 20.35 -3.21
CA GLY A 82 0.01 21.13 -2.27
C GLY A 82 -1.51 20.92 -2.34
N THR A 83 -2.03 20.10 -3.26
CA THR A 83 -3.45 19.76 -3.32
C THR A 83 -3.82 18.70 -2.28
N PHE A 84 -5.12 18.57 -2.00
CA PHE A 84 -5.65 17.57 -1.07
C PHE A 84 -6.60 16.63 -1.80
N VAL A 85 -6.60 15.37 -1.39
CA VAL A 85 -7.53 14.33 -1.83
C VAL A 85 -8.25 13.74 -0.63
N ASN A 86 -9.46 13.22 -0.83
CA ASN A 86 -10.19 12.58 0.26
C ASN A 86 -9.52 11.25 0.64
N MET A 87 -9.36 11.02 1.94
CA MET A 87 -8.83 9.76 2.46
C MET A 87 -9.25 9.62 3.92
N SER A 88 -10.50 9.22 4.13
CA SER A 88 -11.14 9.17 5.46
C SER A 88 -10.93 7.86 6.23
N LEU A 89 -10.32 6.86 5.58
CA LEU A 89 -10.12 5.54 6.17
C LEU A 89 -8.64 5.19 6.19
N PRO A 90 -8.06 4.90 7.37
CA PRO A 90 -6.74 4.31 7.48
C PRO A 90 -6.62 2.98 6.73
N ILE A 91 -5.65 2.88 5.83
CA ILE A 91 -5.30 1.63 5.13
C ILE A 91 -3.89 1.25 5.57
N VAL A 92 -3.81 0.52 6.69
CA VAL A 92 -2.56 0.15 7.37
C VAL A 92 -2.42 -1.37 7.45
N LEU A 93 -1.18 -1.85 7.54
CA LEU A 93 -0.88 -3.26 7.81
C LEU A 93 -0.35 -3.39 9.24
N ALA A 94 -1.19 -3.88 10.14
CA ALA A 94 -0.79 -4.11 11.52
C ALA A 94 0.08 -5.36 11.62
N ILE A 95 1.13 -5.30 12.43
CA ILE A 95 2.03 -6.42 12.73
C ILE A 95 2.19 -6.54 14.26
N ASP A 96 2.47 -7.75 14.73
CA ASP A 96 2.85 -7.99 16.12
C ASP A 96 4.36 -7.79 16.34
N GLU A 97 4.78 -7.79 17.62
CA GLU A 97 6.20 -7.62 17.98
C GLU A 97 7.06 -8.77 17.45
N GLU A 98 6.54 -10.00 17.36
CA GLU A 98 7.27 -11.13 16.78
C GLU A 98 7.60 -10.88 15.30
N THR A 99 6.62 -10.44 14.51
CA THR A 99 6.80 -10.10 13.10
C THR A 99 7.77 -8.93 12.94
N LYS A 100 7.67 -7.91 13.80
CA LYS A 100 8.59 -6.76 13.81
C LYS A 100 10.02 -7.18 14.10
N GLU A 101 10.24 -8.06 15.07
CA GLU A 101 11.57 -8.63 15.35
C GLU A 101 12.10 -9.45 14.16
N GLN A 102 11.25 -10.23 13.50
CA GLN A 102 11.61 -11.00 12.30
C GLN A 102 12.00 -10.11 11.12
N ILE A 103 11.34 -8.97 10.94
CA ILE A 103 11.70 -7.97 9.91
C ILE A 103 13.08 -7.36 10.24
N GLY A 104 13.34 -7.09 11.52
CA GLY A 104 14.60 -6.55 12.00
C GLY A 104 14.98 -5.23 11.32
N SER A 105 16.16 -5.18 10.70
CA SER A 105 16.65 -4.01 9.98
C SER A 105 16.36 -4.03 8.48
N SER A 106 15.60 -5.02 7.99
CA SER A 106 15.25 -5.10 6.58
C SER A 106 14.35 -3.95 6.17
N LYS A 107 14.65 -3.34 5.03
CA LYS A 107 13.81 -2.29 4.42
C LYS A 107 12.71 -2.84 3.52
N ASN A 108 12.80 -4.12 3.15
CA ASN A 108 11.88 -4.74 2.22
C ASN A 108 11.32 -6.01 2.84
N VAL A 109 10.03 -6.25 2.63
CA VAL A 109 9.34 -7.45 3.13
C VAL A 109 8.48 -8.04 2.01
N ALA A 110 8.37 -9.36 1.99
CA ALA A 110 7.44 -10.08 1.13
C ALA A 110 6.10 -10.25 1.84
N LEU A 111 5.01 -10.04 1.11
CA LEU A 111 3.65 -10.28 1.59
C LEU A 111 3.22 -11.68 1.20
N VAL A 112 2.81 -12.46 2.19
CA VAL A 112 2.42 -13.86 2.03
C VAL A 112 0.93 -14.00 2.32
N SER A 113 0.18 -14.54 1.36
CA SER A 113 -1.26 -14.80 1.51
C SER A 113 -1.54 -15.79 2.65
N PRO A 114 -2.79 -15.87 3.13
CA PRO A 114 -3.21 -16.92 4.07
C PRO A 114 -2.92 -18.35 3.57
N GLN A 115 -2.86 -18.55 2.25
CA GLN A 115 -2.59 -19.82 1.57
C GLN A 115 -1.09 -20.16 1.49
N GLY A 116 -0.20 -19.21 1.79
CA GLY A 116 1.25 -19.40 1.78
C GLY A 116 1.96 -18.89 0.53
N ASP A 117 1.22 -18.40 -0.46
CA ASP A 117 1.80 -17.83 -1.68
C ASP A 117 2.33 -16.41 -1.46
N ILE A 118 3.48 -16.08 -2.05
CA ILE A 118 3.99 -14.70 -2.12
C ILE A 118 3.16 -13.94 -3.16
N ILE A 119 2.43 -12.92 -2.71
CA ILE A 119 1.52 -12.14 -3.54
C ILE A 119 2.02 -10.71 -3.83
N GLY A 120 3.04 -10.26 -3.12
CA GLY A 120 3.61 -8.92 -3.31
C GLY A 120 4.82 -8.65 -2.42
N SER A 121 5.35 -7.44 -2.49
CA SER A 121 6.45 -6.97 -1.63
C SER A 121 6.25 -5.51 -1.26
N LEU A 122 6.53 -5.13 -0.01
CA LEU A 122 6.62 -3.74 0.41
C LEU A 122 8.08 -3.29 0.42
N ARG A 123 8.31 -2.05 -0.01
CA ARG A 123 9.64 -1.46 -0.17
C ARG A 123 9.83 -0.26 0.73
N SER A 124 11.04 -0.12 1.26
CA SER A 124 11.39 0.94 2.21
C SER A 124 10.37 1.06 3.34
N VAL A 125 10.02 -0.07 3.96
CA VAL A 125 8.99 -0.13 5.00
C VAL A 125 9.34 0.78 6.18
N GLU A 126 8.28 1.27 6.82
CA GLU A 126 8.34 2.10 8.01
C GLU A 126 7.40 1.46 9.03
N ILE A 127 7.94 1.15 10.21
CA ILE A 127 7.20 0.53 11.31
C ILE A 127 7.07 1.58 12.40
N TYR A 128 5.83 1.91 12.77
CA TYR A 128 5.47 2.93 13.75
C TYR A 128 4.33 2.41 14.64
N ASN A 129 4.11 3.07 15.77
CA ASN A 129 3.06 2.69 16.71
C ASN A 129 1.71 3.27 16.27
N LEU A 130 0.65 2.47 16.32
CA LEU A 130 -0.71 2.92 15.98
C LEU A 130 -1.41 3.67 17.13
N GLU A 131 -0.90 3.52 18.35
CA GLU A 131 -1.39 4.21 19.55
C GLU A 131 -0.65 5.54 19.73
N ASN A 132 -1.35 6.64 19.46
CA ASN A 132 -1.05 7.97 20.03
C ASN A 132 -2.23 8.38 20.92
#